data_AF-A0A382TNW6-F1
#
_entry.id   AF-A0A382TNW6-F1
#
_cell.length_a   1.000
_cell.length_b   1.000
_cell.length_c   1.000
_cell.angle_alpha   90.00
_cell.angle_beta   90.00
_cell.angle_gamma   90.00
#
_symmetry.space_group_name_H-M   'P 1'
#
loop_
_entity.id
_entity.type
_entity.pdbx_description
1 polymer ?
#
loop_
_entity_poly.entity_id
_entity_poly.type
_entity_poly.pdbx_seq_one_letter_code
_entity_poly.pdbx_strand_id
1 'polypeptide(L)'
;MRPTSGETYDASYTANAKCDIRPDPSSFPYLNQPAEESLMPIPSWKSGLQEIAPNVFAHIHSGVGWDICNSGFIVGDDGVLVIDAMMVASQVRPYLEEIRKVTDKP
;
A
#
# COMPACT_ATOMS: atom_id res chain seq x y z
N MET A 1 26.10 11.61 -17.92
CA MET A 1 26.31 10.53 -18.91
C MET A 1 24.95 9.88 -19.13
N ARG A 2 24.39 9.93 -20.34
CA ARG A 2 23.03 9.41 -20.65
C ARG A 2 23.16 7.91 -20.95
N PRO A 3 22.37 7.01 -20.34
CA PRO A 3 22.46 5.59 -20.67
C PRO A 3 21.95 5.32 -22.08
N THR A 4 22.66 4.47 -22.80
CA THR A 4 22.30 3.96 -24.13
C THR A 4 21.19 2.93 -24.03
N SER A 5 20.26 2.96 -25.00
CA SER A 5 19.14 2.05 -25.14
C SER A 5 19.60 0.59 -25.28
N GLY A 6 19.36 -0.24 -24.25
CA GLY A 6 19.63 -1.68 -24.35
C GLY A 6 19.74 -2.46 -23.03
N GLU A 7 19.79 -1.81 -21.87
CA GLU A 7 19.88 -2.51 -20.58
C GLU A 7 18.49 -2.67 -19.96
N THR A 8 18.02 -3.91 -19.86
CA THR A 8 16.83 -4.28 -19.10
C THR A 8 17.05 -3.93 -17.64
N TYR A 9 16.15 -3.14 -17.05
CA TYR A 9 16.15 -2.84 -15.62
C TYR A 9 16.07 -4.15 -14.83
N ASP A 10 17.18 -4.53 -14.19
CA ASP A 10 17.18 -5.57 -13.18
C ASP A 10 16.59 -4.99 -11.88
N ALA A 11 15.33 -5.33 -11.61
CA ALA A 11 14.61 -4.92 -10.41
C ALA A 11 15.16 -5.57 -9.11
N SER A 12 16.22 -6.37 -9.18
CA SER A 12 16.81 -7.03 -8.02
C SER A 12 17.64 -6.10 -7.12
N TYR A 13 18.02 -4.90 -7.59
CA TYR A 13 19.05 -4.08 -6.91
C TYR A 13 18.56 -3.23 -5.73
N THR A 14 17.26 -3.06 -5.51
CA THR A 14 16.73 -2.25 -4.36
C THR A 14 16.30 -3.07 -3.15
N ALA A 15 16.36 -4.41 -3.20
CA ALA A 15 15.98 -5.28 -2.08
C ALA A 15 17.13 -5.48 -1.07
N ASN A 16 17.66 -4.39 -0.50
CA ASN A 16 18.64 -4.44 0.61
C ASN A 16 18.02 -4.00 1.95
N ALA A 17 16.82 -4.51 2.26
CA ALA A 17 16.30 -4.52 3.62
C ALA A 17 16.28 -5.97 4.12
N LYS A 18 17.13 -6.29 5.10
CA LYS A 18 17.26 -7.60 5.75
C LYS A 18 16.05 -7.96 6.65
N CYS A 19 14.84 -7.86 6.12
CA CYS A 19 13.65 -8.43 6.74
C CYS A 19 13.07 -9.46 5.75
N ASP A 20 13.83 -10.52 5.50
CA ASP A 20 13.44 -11.62 4.62
C ASP A 20 12.51 -12.58 5.39
N ILE A 21 11.43 -12.04 5.97
CA ILE A 21 10.24 -12.85 6.25
C ILE A 21 9.55 -12.99 4.91
N ARG A 22 10.11 -13.80 4.01
CA ARG A 22 9.31 -14.38 2.95
C ARG A 22 8.35 -15.29 3.70
N PRO A 23 7.04 -14.99 3.74
CA PRO A 23 6.12 -16.02 4.20
C PRO A 23 6.37 -17.26 3.35
N ASP A 24 6.31 -18.43 3.97
CA ASP A 24 6.37 -19.68 3.22
C ASP A 24 5.40 -19.57 2.05
N PRO A 25 5.82 -19.79 0.79
CA PRO A 25 4.93 -19.74 -0.37
C PRO A 25 3.68 -20.62 -0.22
N SER A 26 3.75 -21.66 0.63
CA SER A 26 2.59 -22.49 1.01
C SER A 26 1.55 -21.75 1.87
N SER A 27 1.92 -20.65 2.52
CA SER A 27 1.05 -19.79 3.33
C SER A 27 0.14 -18.91 2.49
N PHE A 28 0.46 -18.71 1.20
CA PHE A 28 -0.33 -17.93 0.25
C PHE A 28 -0.58 -18.75 -1.03
N PRO A 29 -1.34 -19.86 -0.94
CA PRO A 29 -1.55 -20.79 -2.05
C PRO A 29 -2.22 -20.12 -3.26
N TYR A 30 -2.92 -19.00 -3.06
CA TYR A 30 -3.59 -18.24 -4.11
C TYR A 30 -2.64 -17.40 -4.98
N LEU A 31 -1.42 -17.11 -4.54
CA LEU A 31 -0.47 -16.29 -5.30
C LEU A 31 0.27 -17.08 -6.40
N ASN A 32 0.27 -18.41 -6.31
CA ASN A 32 0.94 -19.32 -7.26
C ASN A 32 -0.04 -20.17 -8.09
N GLN A 33 -1.35 -19.91 -7.98
CA GLN A 33 -2.36 -20.58 -8.81
C GLN A 33 -2.45 -19.90 -10.18
N PRO A 34 -2.62 -20.65 -11.29
CA PRO A 34 -3.08 -20.05 -12.53
C PRO A 34 -4.37 -19.28 -12.24
N ALA A 35 -4.49 -18.05 -12.76
CA ALA A 35 -5.56 -17.09 -12.45
C ALA A 35 -7.00 -17.60 -12.67
N GLU A 36 -7.14 -18.81 -13.22
CA GLU A 36 -8.38 -19.49 -13.57
C GLU A 36 -9.04 -20.23 -12.38
N GLU A 37 -8.34 -20.55 -11.28
CA GLU A 37 -8.88 -21.39 -10.18
C GLU A 37 -8.99 -20.66 -8.82
N SER A 38 -9.04 -19.33 -8.80
CA SER A 38 -9.58 -18.58 -7.65
C SER A 38 -10.99 -18.12 -7.97
N LEU A 39 -11.98 -19.03 -7.88
CA LEU A 39 -13.40 -18.74 -8.13
C LEU A 39 -14.05 -17.80 -7.09
N MET A 40 -13.30 -17.30 -6.11
CA MET A 40 -13.78 -16.17 -5.31
C MET A 40 -13.52 -14.88 -6.09
N PRO A 41 -14.55 -14.17 -6.57
CA PRO A 41 -14.34 -12.85 -7.16
C PRO A 41 -13.62 -11.99 -6.13
N ILE A 42 -12.52 -11.35 -6.53
CA ILE A 42 -11.85 -10.35 -5.69
C ILE A 42 -12.94 -9.35 -5.29
N PRO A 43 -13.21 -9.17 -3.98
CA PRO A 43 -14.23 -8.24 -3.55
C PRO A 43 -13.91 -6.86 -4.15
N SER A 44 -14.93 -6.21 -4.71
CA SER A 44 -14.78 -4.84 -5.16
C SER A 44 -14.76 -3.91 -3.94
N TRP A 45 -13.57 -3.61 -3.45
CA TRP A 45 -13.39 -2.62 -2.39
C TRP A 45 -13.60 -1.23 -2.98
N LYS A 46 -14.35 -0.38 -2.29
CA LYS A 46 -14.41 1.04 -2.65
C LYS A 46 -13.03 1.66 -2.38
N SER A 47 -12.41 2.25 -3.38
CA SER A 47 -11.16 2.99 -3.18
C SER A 47 -11.37 4.31 -2.45
N GLY A 48 -10.30 4.82 -1.83
CA GLY A 48 -10.23 6.11 -1.18
C GLY A 48 -10.33 6.04 0.35
N LEU A 49 -10.47 7.21 0.97
CA LEU A 49 -10.54 7.36 2.41
C LEU A 49 -11.91 6.95 2.98
N GLN A 50 -11.90 6.15 4.03
CA GLN A 50 -13.08 5.64 4.71
C GLN A 50 -12.89 5.73 6.23
N GLU A 51 -13.86 6.30 6.94
CA GLU A 51 -13.94 6.19 8.40
C GLU A 51 -14.52 4.82 8.76
N ILE A 52 -13.77 4.00 9.49
CA ILE A 52 -14.15 2.62 9.84
C ILE A 52 -14.57 2.48 11.31
N ALA A 53 -14.20 3.45 12.14
CA ALA A 53 -14.67 3.66 13.50
C ALA A 53 -14.46 5.14 13.87
N PRO A 54 -15.07 5.67 14.95
CA PRO A 54 -14.86 7.06 15.34
C PRO A 54 -13.38 7.42 15.43
N ASN A 55 -12.95 8.41 14.65
CA ASN A 55 -11.55 8.87 14.54
C ASN A 55 -10.54 7.85 13.99
N VAL A 56 -11.00 6.74 13.37
CA VAL A 56 -10.15 5.71 12.77
C VAL A 56 -10.47 5.59 11.29
N PHE A 57 -9.46 5.80 10.46
CA PHE A 57 -9.62 5.90 9.02
C PHE A 57 -8.73 4.91 8.27
N ALA A 58 -9.25 4.36 7.18
CA ALA A 58 -8.53 3.53 6.23
C ALA A 58 -8.51 4.20 4.85
N HIS A 59 -7.35 4.23 4.21
CA HIS A 59 -7.16 4.65 2.84
C HIS A 59 -6.94 3.41 1.97
N ILE A 60 -7.98 3.06 1.21
CA ILE A 60 -8.06 1.80 0.48
C ILE A 60 -7.69 2.01 -0.99
N HIS A 61 -6.78 1.20 -1.49
CA HIS A 61 -6.52 1.01 -2.91
C HIS A 61 -7.16 -0.31 -3.36
N SER A 62 -8.13 -0.25 -4.27
CA SER A 62 -8.83 -1.45 -4.76
C SER A 62 -8.03 -2.22 -5.81
N GLY A 63 -6.99 -1.62 -6.39
CA GLY A 63 -6.08 -2.29 -7.31
C GLY A 63 -5.05 -3.14 -6.57
N VAL A 64 -4.65 -4.25 -7.17
CA VAL A 64 -3.62 -5.15 -6.63
C VAL A 64 -2.35 -5.01 -7.47
N GLY A 65 -1.20 -4.82 -6.82
CA GLY A 65 0.07 -4.67 -7.51
C GLY A 65 1.23 -4.51 -6.54
N TRP A 66 2.45 -4.67 -7.06
CA TRP A 66 3.66 -4.33 -6.32
C TRP A 66 3.67 -2.84 -5.97
N ASP A 67 4.18 -2.50 -4.78
CA ASP A 67 4.27 -1.13 -4.27
C ASP A 67 2.93 -0.39 -4.08
N ILE A 68 1.82 -1.16 -4.01
CA ILE A 68 0.49 -0.68 -3.62
C ILE A 68 0.18 -1.23 -2.23
N CYS A 69 0.03 -0.33 -1.26
CA CYS A 69 -0.43 -0.68 0.08
C CYS A 69 -1.72 0.08 0.42
N ASN A 70 -2.50 -0.49 1.33
CA ASN A 70 -3.51 0.28 2.05
C ASN A 70 -2.84 0.96 3.24
N SER A 71 -3.35 2.12 3.62
CA SER A 71 -2.87 2.84 4.81
C SER A 71 -4.02 3.09 5.77
N GLY A 72 -3.69 3.51 6.99
CA GLY A 72 -4.67 3.98 7.94
C GLY A 72 -4.13 5.10 8.82
N PHE A 73 -5.04 5.83 9.46
CA PHE A 73 -4.65 6.77 10.49
C PHE A 73 -5.69 6.88 11.59
N ILE A 74 -5.23 7.26 12.78
CA ILE A 74 -6.06 7.48 13.96
C ILE A 74 -5.86 8.92 14.42
N VAL A 75 -6.94 9.66 14.56
CA VAL A 75 -6.93 11.03 15.09
C VAL A 75 -7.02 10.96 16.61
N GLY A 76 -5.92 11.24 17.28
CA GLY A 76 -5.86 11.38 18.74
C GLY A 76 -6.14 12.81 19.18
N ASP A 77 -5.97 13.09 20.47
CA ASP A 77 -6.21 14.42 21.02
C ASP A 77 -5.20 15.44 20.50
N ASP A 78 -3.91 15.09 20.49
CA ASP A 78 -2.81 16.01 20.16
C ASP A 78 -2.21 15.84 18.75
N GLY A 79 -2.59 14.79 18.03
CA GLY A 79 -1.95 14.47 16.75
C GLY A 79 -2.56 13.27 16.03
N VAL A 80 -1.99 12.96 14.87
CA VAL A 80 -2.42 11.84 14.03
C VAL A 80 -1.38 10.71 14.06
N LEU A 81 -1.80 9.51 14.44
CA LEU A 81 -0.99 8.30 14.26
C LEU A 81 -1.25 7.73 12.87
N VAL A 82 -0.24 7.74 12.00
CA VAL A 82 -0.31 7.16 10.64
C VAL A 82 0.26 5.73 10.65
N ILE A 83 -0.45 4.80 10.02
CA ILE A 83 -0.11 3.38 9.90
C ILE A 83 0.09 3.07 8.42
N ASP A 84 1.29 2.57 8.09
CA ASP A 84 1.77 2.33 6.72
C ASP A 84 1.70 3.63 5.88
N ALA A 85 2.82 4.32 5.69
CA ALA A 85 2.83 5.68 5.18
C ALA A 85 3.06 5.78 3.66
N MET A 86 2.59 4.81 2.88
CA MET A 86 2.82 4.70 1.44
C MET A 86 4.28 4.39 1.06
N MET A 87 4.50 3.92 -0.16
CA MET A 87 5.83 3.48 -0.61
C MET A 87 6.74 4.64 -1.03
N VAL A 88 6.19 5.66 -1.68
CA VAL A 88 6.97 6.77 -2.27
C VAL A 88 6.32 8.13 -2.03
N ALA A 89 7.14 9.19 -2.01
CA ALA A 89 6.70 10.56 -1.69
C ALA A 89 5.55 11.08 -2.59
N SER A 90 5.47 10.63 -3.84
CA SER A 90 4.37 10.99 -4.75
C SER A 90 3.02 10.39 -4.33
N GLN A 91 3.02 9.28 -3.57
CA GLN A 91 1.83 8.70 -2.94
C GLN A 91 1.55 9.35 -1.58
N VAL A 92 2.60 9.68 -0.80
CA VAL A 92 2.46 10.33 0.53
C VAL A 92 1.75 11.68 0.44
N ARG A 93 2.11 12.52 -0.54
CA ARG A 93 1.57 13.89 -0.63
C ARG A 93 0.04 13.91 -0.79
N PRO A 94 -0.56 13.21 -1.78
CA PRO A 94 -2.02 13.08 -1.84
C PRO A 94 -2.63 12.50 -0.57
N TYR A 95 -1.97 11.53 0.06
CA TYR A 95 -2.47 10.93 1.29
C TYR A 95 -2.52 11.92 2.47
N LEU A 96 -1.52 12.78 2.61
CA LEU A 96 -1.55 13.88 3.58
C LEU A 96 -2.70 14.85 3.30
N GLU A 97 -3.00 15.16 2.04
CA GLU A 97 -4.16 15.99 1.69
C GLU A 97 -5.48 15.34 2.11
N GLU A 98 -5.61 14.02 2.00
CA GLU A 98 -6.78 13.29 2.53
C GLU A 98 -6.88 13.40 4.06
N ILE A 99 -5.77 13.26 4.79
CA ILE A 99 -5.73 13.45 6.26
C ILE A 99 -6.14 14.88 6.63
N ARG A 100 -5.67 15.88 5.86
CA ARG A 100 -5.93 17.30 6.12
C ARG A 100 -7.38 17.73 5.88
N LYS A 101 -8.17 16.93 5.14
CA LYS A 101 -9.63 17.13 5.05
C LYS A 101 -10.36 16.72 6.33
N VAL A 102 -9.75 15.83 7.13
CA VAL A 102 -10.34 15.30 8.36
C VAL A 102 -9.88 16.11 9.58
N THR A 103 -8.61 16.50 9.64
CA THR A 103 -8.05 17.20 10.79
C THR A 103 -6.86 18.12 10.45
N ASP A 104 -6.76 19.20 11.21
CA ASP A 104 -5.67 20.17 11.24
C ASP A 104 -4.56 19.81 12.25
N LYS A 105 -4.74 18.76 13.04
CA LYS A 105 -3.77 18.27 14.04
C LYS A 105 -2.47 17.77 13.40
N PRO A 106 -1.30 17.90 14.06
CA PRO A 106 -0.03 17.50 13.49
C PRO A 106 -0.02 16.04 13.02
#